data_AF-A0AAC9YRA4-F1
#
_entry.id   AF-A0AAC9YRA4-F1
#
_cell.length_a   1.000
_cell.length_b   1.000
_cell.length_c   1.000
_cell.angle_alpha   90.00
_cell.angle_beta   90.00
_cell.angle_gamma   90.00
#
_symmetry.space_group_name_H-M   'P 1'
#
loop_
_entity.id
_entity.type
_entity.pdbx_description
1 polymer ?
#
loop_
_entity_poly.entity_id
_entity_poly.type
_entity_poly.pdbx_seq_one_letter_code
_entity_poly.pdbx_strand_id
1 'polypeptide(L)' 'MKFTITSGNPTDEELLALKAAIDHHKIQNLVPVIKRSVFGLPQLRQPLPHQITFGARRKSH' A
#
# COMPACT_ATOMS: atom_id res chain seq x y z
N MET A 1 -29.91 18.58 -0.16
CA MET A 1 -29.93 18.70 -1.63
C MET A 1 -30.49 17.39 -2.19
N LYS A 2 -31.44 17.44 -3.12
CA LYS A 2 -31.99 16.24 -3.78
C LYS A 2 -31.49 16.25 -5.23
N PHE A 3 -30.77 15.21 -5.65
CA PHE A 3 -30.32 15.03 -7.02
C PHE A 3 -31.36 14.22 -7.78
N THR A 4 -31.78 14.67 -8.95
CA THR A 4 -32.79 13.99 -9.79
C THR A 4 -32.19 12.82 -10.56
N ILE A 5 -30.87 12.88 -10.81
CA ILE A 5 -30.10 11.82 -11.45
C ILE A 5 -30.24 10.46 -10.76
N THR A 6 -30.40 10.42 -9.44
CA THR A 6 -30.51 9.16 -8.67
C THR A 6 -31.83 8.43 -8.92
N SER A 7 -32.87 9.17 -9.32
CA SER A 7 -34.17 8.63 -9.72
C SER A 7 -34.26 8.25 -11.20
N GLY A 8 -33.17 8.40 -11.96
CA GLY A 8 -33.11 8.03 -13.38
C GLY A 8 -33.66 9.07 -14.36
N ASN A 9 -34.11 10.24 -13.87
CA ASN A 9 -34.55 11.36 -14.68
C ASN A 9 -33.62 12.56 -14.46
N PRO A 10 -32.40 12.55 -15.02
CA PRO A 10 -31.47 13.66 -14.85
C PRO A 10 -31.95 14.92 -15.56
N THR A 11 -31.66 16.08 -14.98
CA THR A 11 -31.78 17.35 -15.70
C THR A 11 -30.59 17.56 -16.64
N ASP A 12 -30.75 18.42 -17.65
CA ASP A 12 -29.69 18.69 -18.63
C ASP A 12 -28.40 19.23 -17.99
N GLU A 13 -28.54 20.03 -16.93
CA GLU A 13 -27.40 20.54 -16.15
C GLU A 13 -26.65 19.43 -15.42
N GLU A 14 -27.36 18.49 -14.79
CA GLU A 14 -26.75 17.35 -14.11
C GLU A 14 -26.02 16.43 -15.12
N LEU A 15 -26.59 16.28 -16.32
CA LEU A 15 -25.96 15.53 -17.42
C LEU A 15 -24.67 16.18 -17.91
N LEU A 16 -24.65 17.51 -18.06
CA LEU A 16 -23.46 18.26 -18.45
C LEU A 16 -22.37 18.18 -17.37
N ALA A 17 -22.74 18.32 -16.10
CA ALA A 17 -21.83 18.18 -14.99
C ALA A 17 -21.19 16.79 -14.92
N LEU A 18 -21.98 15.72 -15.14
CA LEU A 18 -21.46 14.36 -15.20
C LEU A 18 -20.49 14.15 -16.36
N LYS A 19 -20.80 14.68 -17.55
CA LYS A 19 -19.89 14.57 -18.71
C LYS A 19 -18.54 15.22 -18.41
N ALA A 20 -18.56 16.44 -17.88
CA ALA A 20 -17.33 17.13 -17.48
C ALA A 20 -16.54 16.35 -16.41
N ALA A 21 -17.25 15.79 -15.41
CA ALA A 21 -16.61 14.98 -14.38
C ALA A 21 -15.96 13.70 -14.95
N ILE A 22 -16.63 13.03 -15.89
CA ILE A 22 -16.10 11.83 -16.55
C ILE A 22 -14.89 12.16 -17.41
N ASP A 23 -14.94 13.24 -18.21
CA ASP A 23 -13.85 13.66 -19.09
C ASP A 23 -12.57 14.00 -18.30
N HIS A 24 -12.73 14.57 -17.10
CA HIS A 24 -11.61 14.89 -16.21
C HIS A 24 -11.17 13.73 -15.32
N HIS A 25 -11.97 12.67 -15.19
CA HIS A 25 -11.67 11.54 -14.32
C HIS A 25 -10.63 10.61 -14.95
N LYS A 26 -9.40 10.63 -14.43
CA LYS A 26 -8.38 9.64 -14.80
C LYS A 26 -8.77 8.26 -14.27
N ILE A 27 -9.03 7.32 -15.18
CA ILE A 27 -9.29 5.91 -14.84
C ILE A 27 -8.05 5.34 -14.13
N GLN A 28 -8.17 5.06 -12.84
CA GLN A 28 -7.13 4.39 -12.06
C GLN A 28 -7.46 2.91 -11.97
N ASN A 29 -6.74 2.09 -12.74
CA ASN A 29 -6.77 0.64 -12.59
C ASN A 29 -5.92 0.26 -11.37
N LEU A 30 -6.52 0.33 -10.18
CA LEU A 30 -5.88 -0.07 -8.93
C LEU A 30 -5.84 -1.60 -8.86
N VAL A 31 -4.73 -2.20 -9.28
CA VAL A 31 -4.44 -3.61 -8.98
C VAL A 31 -4.15 -3.71 -7.48
N PRO A 32 -4.80 -4.62 -6.75
CA PRO A 32 -4.52 -4.80 -5.33
C PRO A 32 -3.06 -5.25 -5.16
N VAL A 33 -2.22 -4.34 -4.67
CA VAL A 33 -0.86 -4.68 -4.24
C VAL A 33 -0.98 -5.39 -2.90
N ILE A 34 -1.05 -6.72 -2.92
CA ILE A 34 -0.98 -7.53 -1.69
C ILE A 34 0.44 -7.38 -1.14
N LYS A 35 0.66 -6.40 -0.27
CA LYS A 35 1.91 -6.26 0.48
C LYS A 35 1.98 -7.41 1.48
N ARG A 36 2.68 -8.49 1.13
CA ARG A 36 2.99 -9.56 2.09
C ARG A 36 3.81 -8.95 3.22
N SER A 37 3.29 -9.02 4.45
CA SER A 37 3.96 -8.48 5.62
C SER A 37 5.34 -9.11 5.80
N VAL A 38 6.38 -8.27 5.88
CA VAL A 38 7.75 -8.68 6.19
C VAL A 38 7.92 -8.98 7.69
N PHE A 39 6.92 -8.63 8.51
CA PHE A 39 6.96 -8.82 9.97
C PHE A 39 7.20 -10.28 10.38
N GLY A 40 6.72 -11.24 9.59
CA GLY A 40 6.89 -12.66 9.86
C GLY A 40 8.09 -13.32 9.17
N LEU A 41 8.89 -12.57 8.41
CA LEU A 41 10.09 -13.14 7.78
C LEU A 41 11.15 -13.38 8.86
N PRO A 42 11.85 -14.53 8.85
CA PRO A 42 12.96 -14.77 9.76
C PRO A 42 14.03 -13.71 9.52
N GLN A 43 14.08 -12.72 10.41
CA GLN A 43 15.18 -11.76 10.46
C GLN A 43 16.39 -12.52 10.98
N LEU A 44 17.25 -12.98 10.06
CA LEU A 44 18.59 -13.41 10.45
C LEU A 44 19.23 -12.24 11.16
N ARG A 45 19.43 -12.36 12.48
CA ARG A 45 20.19 -11.37 13.26
C ARG A 45 21.53 -11.26 12.56
N GLN A 46 21.83 -10.10 11.97
CA GLN A 46 23.16 -9.88 11.42
C GLN A 46 24.16 -10.13 12.56
N PRO A 47 25.27 -10.83 12.28
CA PRO A 47 26.28 -11.06 13.30
C PRO A 47 26.74 -9.71 13.83
N LEU A 48 26.84 -9.59 15.16
CA LEU A 48 27.39 -8.39 15.78
C LEU A 48 28.81 -8.18 15.23
N PRO A 49 29.21 -6.92 14.94
CA PRO A 49 30.53 -6.63 14.37
C PRO A 49 31.71 -7.13 15.23
N HIS A 50 31.45 -7.44 16.50
CA HIS A 50 32.42 -7.99 17.44
C HIS A 50 31.94 -9.38 17.90
N GLN A 51 32.07 -10.38 17.03
CA GLN A 51 31.75 -11.77 17.34
C GLN A 51 32.78 -12.30 18.35
N ILE A 52 32.40 -12.36 19.63
CA ILE A 52 33.20 -13.03 20.66
C ILE A 52 32.95 -14.54 20.51
N THR A 53 33.92 -15.28 20.00
CA THR A 53 33.86 -16.75 19.99
C THR A 53 34.02 -17.25 21.43
N PHE A 54 32.92 -17.67 22.05
CA PHE A 54 32.94 -18.30 23.37
C PHE A 54 33.87 -19.53 23.34
N GLY A 55 34.91 -19.54 24.19
CA GLY A 55 35.87 -20.65 24.30
C GLY A 55 37.22 -20.48 23.57
N ALA A 56 37.45 -19.40 22.82
CA ALA A 56 38.71 -19.20 22.07
C ALA A 56 39.94 -18.76 22.91
N ARG A 57 39.82 -18.67 24.23
CA ARG A 57 40.97 -18.34 25.11
C ARG A 57 41.15 -19.37 26.23
N ARG A 58 41.83 -20.47 25.89
CA ARG A 58 42.69 -21.18 26.83
C ARG A 58 44.13 -21.02 26.35
N LYS A 59 44.90 -20.12 26.99
CA LYS A 59 46.36 -20.21 26.96
C LYS A 59 46.79 -20.63 28.36
N SER A 60 47.28 -21.86 28.46
CA SER A 60 48.06 -22.38 29.58
C SER A 60 49.31 -21.53 29.73
N HIS A 61 49.59 -21.09 30.95
CA HIS A 61 50.92 -20.72 31.39
C HIS A 61 51.17 -21.36 32.75
#